data_AF-A0A953DFR4-F1
#
_entry.id   AF-A0A953DFR4-F1
#
_cell.length_a   1.000
_cell.length_b   1.000
_cell.length_c   1.000
_cell.angle_alpha   90.00
_cell.angle_beta   90.00
_cell.angle_gamma   90.00
#
_symmetry.space_group_name_H-M   'P 1'
#
loop_
_entity.id
_entity.type
_entity.pdbx_description
1 polymer ?
#
loop_
_entity_poly.entity_id
_entity_poly.type
_entity_poly.pdbx_seq_one_letter_code
_entity_poly.pdbx_strand_id
1 'polypeptide(L)'
;MPGGQLSNIQSLINSLQNIVNTLIPVAFAVALLFFFWGLARYILSAGDPEAKETGKNIMIWGIIALFVMASVWGIVRFIGTAIGINPDANKTIVAPGVSPEHP
;
A
#
# COMPACT_ATOMS: atom_id res chain seq x y z
N MET A 1 2.94 34.14 22.95
CA MET A 1 2.50 33.59 21.65
C MET A 1 2.23 32.09 21.81
N PRO A 2 0.97 31.63 21.86
CA PRO A 2 0.62 30.22 22.03
C PRO A 2 0.55 29.52 20.67
N GLY A 3 1.68 28.98 20.20
CA GLY A 3 1.75 28.27 18.90
C GLY A 3 2.76 27.11 18.85
N GLY A 4 3.67 27.00 19.82
CA GLY A 4 4.70 25.95 19.82
C GLY A 4 4.17 24.54 20.02
N GLN A 5 3.09 24.36 20.81
CA GLN A 5 2.55 23.02 21.10
C GLN A 5 1.85 22.40 19.88
N LEU A 6 1.07 23.17 19.13
CA LEU A 6 0.38 22.70 17.93
C LEU A 6 1.36 22.34 16.80
N SER A 7 2.45 23.12 16.66
CA SER A 7 3.52 22.83 15.70
C SER A 7 4.22 21.50 15.98
N ASN A 8 4.47 21.19 17.25
CA ASN A 8 5.12 19.95 17.63
C ASN A 8 4.22 18.72 17.35
N ILE A 9 2.93 18.81 17.68
CA ILE A 9 1.97 17.73 17.39
C ILE A 9 1.81 17.52 15.88
N GLN A 10 1.71 18.59 15.10
CA GLN A 10 1.65 18.48 13.64
C GLN A 10 2.90 17.82 13.07
N SER A 11 4.09 18.16 13.59
CA SER A 11 5.34 17.54 13.15
C SER A 11 5.39 16.05 13.46
N LEU A 12 4.88 15.62 14.62
CA LEU A 12 4.81 14.19 14.97
C LEU A 12 3.86 13.44 14.04
N ILE A 13 2.67 14.00 13.78
CA ILE A 13 1.67 13.40 12.90
C ILE A 13 2.24 13.26 11.47
N ASN A 14 2.88 14.30 10.95
CA ASN A 14 3.49 14.28 9.62
C ASN A 14 4.60 13.22 9.52
N SER A 15 5.45 13.11 10.53
CA SER A 15 6.50 12.09 10.58
C SER A 15 5.93 10.67 10.58
N LEU A 16 4.88 10.42 11.37
CA LEU A 16 4.20 9.12 11.39
C LEU A 16 3.53 8.81 10.04
N GLN A 17 2.86 9.78 9.43
CA GLN A 17 2.23 9.63 8.13
C GLN A 17 3.25 9.27 7.04
N ASN A 18 4.42 9.91 7.04
CA ASN A 18 5.50 9.60 6.09
C ASN A 18 6.03 8.17 6.26
N ILE A 19 6.20 7.71 7.51
CA ILE A 19 6.63 6.34 7.80
C ILE A 19 5.59 5.35 7.28
N VAL A 20 4.31 5.54 7.64
CA VAL A 20 3.22 4.64 7.22
C VAL A 20 3.08 4.61 5.69
N ASN A 21 3.12 5.78 5.03
CA ASN A 21 3.04 5.86 3.57
C ASN A 21 4.19 5.14 2.85
N THR A 22 5.35 5.04 3.49
CA THR A 22 6.50 4.30 2.97
C THR A 22 6.40 2.80 3.28
N LEU A 23 5.88 2.43 4.45
CA LEU A 23 5.75 1.04 4.87
C LEU A 23 4.72 0.28 4.05
N ILE A 24 3.61 0.91 3.65
CA ILE A 24 2.56 0.25 2.87
C ILE A 24 3.10 -0.38 1.58
N PRO A 25 3.76 0.34 0.64
CA PRO A 25 4.26 -0.27 -0.58
C PRO A 25 5.35 -1.32 -0.31
N VAL A 26 6.16 -1.15 0.73
CA VAL A 26 7.15 -2.15 1.16
C VAL A 26 6.46 -3.44 1.64
N ALA A 27 5.39 -3.32 2.44
CA ALA A 27 4.61 -4.46 2.90
C ALA A 27 3.93 -5.21 1.73
N PHE A 28 3.41 -4.47 0.74
CA PHE A 28 2.90 -5.07 -0.50
C PHE A 28 3.97 -5.86 -1.24
N ALA A 29 5.17 -5.30 -1.41
CA ALA A 29 6.28 -5.97 -2.06
C ALA A 29 6.67 -7.27 -1.32
N VAL A 30 6.76 -7.23 0.01
CA VAL A 30 7.04 -8.41 0.84
C VAL A 30 5.93 -9.45 0.70
N ALA A 31 4.67 -9.06 0.78
CA ALA A 31 3.55 -9.99 0.64
C ALA A 31 3.52 -10.66 -0.75
N LEU A 32 3.85 -9.92 -1.81
CA LEU A 32 4.00 -10.49 -3.16
C LEU A 32 5.16 -11.50 -3.21
N LEU A 33 6.31 -11.19 -2.59
CA LEU A 33 7.43 -12.14 -2.52
C LEU A 33 7.04 -13.42 -1.79
N PHE A 34 6.35 -13.33 -0.65
CA PHE A 34 5.84 -14.50 0.07
C PHE A 34 4.83 -15.29 -0.75
N PHE A 35 3.93 -14.60 -1.44
CA PHE A 35 2.97 -15.23 -2.35
C PHE A 35 3.68 -16.03 -3.46
N PHE A 36 4.62 -15.41 -4.17
CA PHE A 36 5.39 -16.08 -5.23
C PHE A 36 6.26 -17.21 -4.70
N TRP A 37 6.84 -17.06 -3.51
CA TRP A 37 7.59 -18.12 -2.85
C TRP A 37 6.70 -19.34 -2.53
N GLY A 38 5.52 -19.10 -1.97
CA GLY A 38 4.52 -20.14 -1.73
C GLY A 38 4.05 -20.83 -3.01
N LEU A 39 3.80 -20.05 -4.07
CA LEU A 39 3.43 -20.55 -5.39
C LEU A 39 4.53 -21.41 -6.02
N ALA A 40 5.77 -20.93 -6.03
CA ALA A 40 6.91 -21.68 -6.55
C ALA A 40 7.08 -23.00 -5.79
N ARG A 41 7.00 -22.97 -4.45
CA ARG A 41 7.05 -24.17 -3.62
C ARG A 41 5.90 -25.13 -3.94
N TYR A 42 4.68 -24.62 -4.08
CA TYR A 42 3.50 -25.41 -4.41
C TYR A 42 3.64 -26.16 -5.74
N ILE A 43 4.17 -25.49 -6.77
CA ILE A 43 4.36 -26.06 -8.12
C ILE A 43 5.53 -27.06 -8.12
N LEU A 44 6.65 -26.72 -7.48
CA LEU A 44 7.88 -27.52 -7.51
C LEU A 44 7.85 -28.74 -6.58
N SER A 45 6.91 -28.82 -5.63
CA SER A 45 6.80 -29.93 -4.68
C SER A 45 6.17 -31.20 -5.27
N ALA A 46 6.46 -31.51 -6.54
CA ALA A 46 5.92 -32.69 -7.20
C ALA A 46 6.41 -33.97 -6.49
N GLY A 47 5.49 -34.69 -5.84
CA GLY A 47 5.78 -35.94 -5.13
C GLY A 47 5.88 -35.83 -3.60
N ASP A 48 5.87 -34.62 -3.04
CA ASP A 48 5.87 -34.39 -1.58
C ASP A 48 4.57 -33.68 -1.15
N PRO A 49 3.60 -34.43 -0.56
CA PRO A 49 2.34 -33.86 -0.07
C PRO A 49 2.53 -32.77 0.98
N GLU A 50 3.53 -32.89 1.85
CA GLU A 50 3.77 -31.97 2.97
C GLU A 50 4.35 -30.64 2.47
N ALA A 51 5.32 -30.72 1.55
CA ALA A 51 5.87 -29.52 0.91
C ALA A 51 4.82 -28.81 0.04
N LYS A 52 3.94 -29.57 -0.62
CA LYS A 52 2.81 -29.03 -1.38
C LYS A 52 1.81 -28.31 -0.48
N GLU A 53 1.44 -28.91 0.65
CA GLU A 53 0.53 -28.28 1.62
C GLU A 53 1.13 -27.00 2.20
N THR A 54 2.42 -27.03 2.55
CA THR A 54 3.15 -25.86 3.06
C THR A 54 3.16 -24.72 2.04
N GLY A 55 3.50 -25.01 0.78
CA GLY A 55 3.48 -24.02 -0.30
C GLY A 55 2.09 -23.42 -0.51
N LYS A 56 1.05 -24.26 -0.50
CA LYS A 56 -0.35 -23.83 -0.59
C LYS A 56 -0.72 -22.87 0.55
N ASN A 57 -0.35 -23.20 1.78
CA ASN A 57 -0.66 -22.37 2.95
C ASN A 57 0.04 -21.01 2.87
N ILE A 58 1.33 -20.97 2.52
CA ILE A 58 2.08 -19.72 2.33
C ILE A 58 1.43 -18.86 1.25
N MET A 59 1.06 -19.47 0.11
CA MET A 59 0.39 -18.79 -1.00
C MET A 59 -0.94 -18.17 -0.56
N ILE A 60 -1.79 -18.94 0.14
CA ILE A 60 -3.10 -18.47 0.63
C ILE A 60 -2.93 -17.32 1.63
N TRP A 61 -2.01 -17.43 2.59
CA TRP A 61 -1.72 -16.35 3.53
C TRP A 61 -1.22 -15.09 2.83
N GLY A 62 -0.39 -15.23 1.78
CA GLY A 62 0.03 -14.12 0.93
C GLY A 62 -1.15 -13.44 0.23
N ILE A 63 -2.08 -14.21 -0.34
CA ILE A 63 -3.30 -13.66 -0.97
C ILE A 63 -4.16 -12.91 0.04
N ILE A 64 -4.39 -13.49 1.23
CA ILE A 64 -5.19 -12.86 2.28
C ILE A 64 -4.56 -11.52 2.70
N ALA A 65 -3.24 -11.50 2.92
CA ALA A 65 -2.53 -10.27 3.27
C ALA A 65 -2.68 -9.19 2.19
N LEU A 66 -2.48 -9.56 0.91
CA LEU A 66 -2.65 -8.65 -0.22
C LEU A 66 -4.08 -8.12 -0.33
N PHE A 67 -5.08 -8.99 -0.16
CA PHE A 67 -6.48 -8.61 -0.20
C PHE A 67 -6.85 -7.62 0.91
N VAL A 68 -6.42 -7.88 2.15
CA VAL A 68 -6.68 -6.99 3.28
C VAL A 68 -6.03 -5.62 3.05
N MET A 69 -4.76 -5.59 2.64
CA MET A 69 -4.06 -4.34 2.36
C MET A 69 -4.74 -3.53 1.24
N ALA A 70 -5.13 -4.20 0.15
CA ALA A 70 -5.84 -3.55 -0.95
C ALA A 70 -7.22 -3.04 -0.53
N SER A 71 -7.93 -3.81 0.29
CA SER A 71 -9.26 -3.46 0.82
C SER A 71 -9.20 -2.23 1.72
N VAL A 72 -8.23 -2.16 2.64
CA VAL A 72 -8.03 -1.00 3.51
C VAL A 72 -7.78 0.26 2.67
N TRP A 73 -6.88 0.21 1.70
CA TRP A 73 -6.60 1.38 0.84
C TRP A 73 -7.82 1.80 0.00
N GLY A 74 -8.54 0.83 -0.56
CA GLY A 74 -9.78 1.06 -1.30
C GLY A 74 -10.85 1.74 -0.45
N ILE A 75 -11.05 1.26 0.79
CA ILE A 75 -12.01 1.84 1.75
C ILE A 75 -11.58 3.25 2.17
N VAL A 76 -10.30 3.46 2.49
CA VAL A 76 -9.78 4.79 2.85
C VAL A 76 -10.03 5.80 1.73
N ARG A 77 -9.77 5.40 0.48
CA ARG A 77 -10.04 6.25 -0.68
C ARG A 77 -11.53 6.51 -0.86
N PHE A 78 -12.35 5.47 -0.77
CA PHE A 78 -13.81 5.58 -0.90
C PHE A 78 -14.39 6.56 0.13
N ILE A 79 -14.06 6.37 1.41
CA ILE A 79 -14.51 7.24 2.50
C ILE A 79 -13.99 8.66 2.29
N GLY A 80 -12.70 8.82 1.95
CA GLY A 80 -12.11 10.13 1.65
C GLY A 80 -12.91 10.88 0.60
N THR A 81 -13.17 10.24 -0.54
CA THR A 81 -13.96 10.86 -1.61
C THR A 81 -15.40 11.17 -1.20
N ALA A 82 -16.02 10.31 -0.39
CA ALA A 82 -17.38 10.50 0.10
C ALA A 82 -17.52 11.73 1.01
N ILE A 83 -16.47 12.11 1.74
CA ILE A 83 -16.45 13.29 2.63
C ILE A 83 -15.81 14.53 1.98
N GLY A 84 -15.54 14.50 0.67
CA GLY A 84 -14.98 15.63 -0.08
C GLY A 84 -13.45 15.75 -0.03
N ILE A 85 -12.74 14.75 0.48
CA ILE A 85 -11.28 14.67 0.44
C ILE A 85 -10.89 13.89 -0.82
N ASN A 86 -10.23 14.53 -1.77
CA ASN A 86 -9.66 13.83 -2.91
C ASN A 86 -8.18 13.49 -2.64
N PRO A 87 -7.86 12.26 -2.19
CA PRO A 87 -6.48 11.88 -1.86
C PRO A 87 -5.53 11.90 -3.06
N ASP A 88 -6.06 11.94 -4.30
CA ASP A 88 -5.27 11.96 -5.53
C ASP A 88 -5.07 13.38 -6.10
N ALA A 89 -5.71 14.40 -5.52
CA ALA A 89 -5.69 15.77 -6.05
C ALA A 89 -4.29 16.40 -6.15
N ASN A 90 -3.30 15.84 -5.44
CA ASN A 90 -1.92 16.34 -5.44
C ASN A 90 -0.98 15.65 -6.45
N LYS A 91 -1.49 14.73 -7.30
CA LYS A 91 -0.74 14.15 -8.43
C LYS A 91 -1.13 14.85 -9.73
N THR A 92 -0.78 16.12 -9.87
CA THR A 92 -0.78 16.75 -11.20
C THR A 92 0.37 16.16 -12.01
N ILE A 93 0.05 15.20 -12.88
CA ILE A 93 0.96 14.83 -13.97
C ILE A 93 0.97 16.02 -14.92
N VAL A 94 1.91 16.96 -14.71
CA VAL A 94 2.19 18.02 -15.67
C VAL A 94 2.83 17.34 -16.87
N ALA A 95 2.08 17.21 -17.97
CA ALA A 95 2.65 16.75 -19.23
C ALA A 95 3.80 17.69 -19.61
N PRO A 96 5.04 17.20 -19.80
CA PRO A 96 6.12 18.03 -20.29
C PRO A 96 5.75 18.55 -21.69
N GLY A 97 5.45 19.83 -21.81
CA GLY A 97 5.24 20.50 -23.10
C GLY A 97 3.91 21.23 -23.32
N VAL A 98 2.98 21.28 -22.36
CA VAL A 98 1.83 22.20 -22.47
C VAL A 98 2.20 23.55 -21.84
N SER A 99 2.58 24.51 -22.68
CA SER A 99 2.66 25.91 -22.28
C SER A 99 1.24 26.46 -22.18
N PRO A 100 0.80 27.04 -21.04
CA PRO A 100 -0.51 27.64 -20.96
C PRO A 100 -0.54 28.87 -21.88
N GLU A 101 -1.25 28.72 -23.00
CA GLU A 101 -1.49 29.80 -23.96
C GLU A 101 -2.48 30.78 -23.31
N HIS A 102 -1.98 31.96 -22.97
CA HIS A 102 -2.75 33.05 -22.36
C HIS A 102 -3.60 33.75 -23.42
N PRO A 103 -4.88 34.06 -23.16
CA PRO A 103 -5.50 35.28 -23.62
C PRO A 103 -5.45 36.38 -22.55
#